data_AF-A0A843YYT8-F1
#
_entry.id   AF-A0A843YYT8-F1
#
_cell.length_a   1.000
_cell.length_b   1.000
_cell.length_c   1.000
_cell.angle_alpha   90.00
_cell.angle_beta   90.00
_cell.angle_gamma   90.00
#
_symmetry.space_group_name_H-M   'P 1'
#
loop_
_entity.id
_entity.type
_entity.pdbx_description
1 polymer ?
#
loop_
_entity_poly.entity_id
_entity_poly.type
_entity_poly.pdbx_seq_one_letter_code
_entity_poly.pdbx_strand_id
1 'polypeptide(L)' 'MTHSKGRFLTADRQKHLLIKQQHPELDIRFVFSRSKTTISKTSKTTYGDWCLKYGFKYADKSIPDAWLKEKPKIK' A
#
# COMPACT_ATOMS: atom_id res chain seq x y z
N MET A 1 -22.78 -0.86 18.49
CA MET A 1 -21.77 0.14 18.07
C MET A 1 -20.97 -0.43 16.90
N THR A 2 -21.28 0.00 15.68
CA THR A 2 -20.69 -0.56 14.45
C THR A 2 -19.35 0.12 14.15
N HIS A 3 -18.25 -0.63 14.17
CA HIS A 3 -16.92 -0.11 13.82
C HIS A 3 -16.82 0.16 12.30
N SER A 4 -16.99 1.44 11.97
CA SER A 4 -16.51 2.20 10.83
C SER A 4 -15.73 1.47 9.72
N LYS A 5 -16.46 1.20 8.63
CA LYS A 5 -16.06 1.38 7.22
C LYS A 5 -14.58 1.78 6.99
N GLY A 6 -13.78 0.83 6.50
CA GLY A 6 -12.79 1.06 5.43
C GLY A 6 -11.75 2.17 5.62
N ARG A 7 -11.31 2.48 6.85
CA ARG A 7 -10.12 3.32 7.03
C ARG A 7 -8.90 2.43 6.95
N PHE A 8 -8.07 2.66 5.95
CA PHE A 8 -6.65 2.30 5.98
C PHE A 8 -6.03 2.99 7.21
N LEU A 9 -6.13 2.34 8.37
CA LEU A 9 -5.73 2.90 9.65
C LEU A 9 -4.20 3.05 9.68
N THR A 10 -3.71 4.08 10.36
CA THR A 10 -2.28 4.31 10.58
C THR A 10 -1.56 3.08 11.16
N ALA A 11 -2.26 2.30 11.99
CA ALA A 11 -1.75 1.07 12.56
C ALA A 11 -1.34 0.02 11.49
N ASP A 12 -2.12 -0.09 10.41
CA ASP A 12 -1.83 -1.04 9.33
C ASP A 12 -0.55 -0.64 8.58
N ARG A 13 -0.39 0.66 8.32
CA ARG A 13 0.83 1.23 7.70
C ARG A 13 2.08 0.99 8.53
N GLN A 14 1.99 1.15 9.86
CA GLN A 14 3.10 0.88 10.77
C GLN A 14 3.50 -0.59 10.76
N LYS A 15 2.54 -1.52 10.71
CA LYS A 15 2.83 -2.95 10.58
C LYS A 15 3.57 -3.27 9.29
N HIS A 16 3.12 -2.73 8.14
CA HIS A 16 3.79 -2.94 6.86
C HIS A 16 5.24 -2.42 6.86
N LEU A 17 5.50 -1.31 7.56
CA LEU A 17 6.86 -0.80 7.75
C LEU A 17 7.71 -1.76 8.59
N LEU A 18 7.17 -2.28 9.70
CA LEU A 18 7.87 -3.26 10.52
C LEU A 18 8.13 -4.57 9.76
N ILE A 19 7.19 -5.03 8.94
CA ILE A 19 7.36 -6.23 8.12
C ILE A 19 8.45 -5.99 7.08
N LYS A 20 8.49 -4.82 6.43
CA LYS A 20 9.57 -4.47 5.50
C LYS A 20 10.93 -4.41 6.18
N GLN A 21 11.00 -3.93 7.42
CA GLN A 21 12.24 -3.93 8.20
C GLN A 21 12.70 -5.34 8.59
N GLN A 22 11.76 -6.21 8.97
CA GLN A 22 12.08 -7.58 9.38
C GLN A 22 12.31 -8.53 8.20
N HIS A 23 11.64 -8.29 7.07
CA HIS A 23 11.66 -9.13 5.87
C HIS A 23 11.82 -8.25 4.62
N PRO A 24 13.04 -7.76 4.33
CA PRO A 24 13.30 -6.94 3.14
C PRO A 24 13.14 -7.71 1.83
N GLU A 25 13.07 -9.04 1.87
CA GLU A 25 12.82 -9.91 0.72
C GLU A 25 11.37 -9.90 0.22
N LEU A 26 10.43 -9.43 1.05
CA LEU A 26 9.01 -9.38 0.70
C LEU A 26 8.72 -8.16 -0.18
N ASP A 27 8.37 -8.42 -1.44
CA ASP A 27 7.94 -7.37 -2.38
C ASP A 27 6.46 -7.03 -2.13
N ILE A 28 6.20 -6.12 -1.19
CA ILE A 28 4.86 -5.66 -0.83
C ILE A 28 4.39 -4.62 -1.86
N ARG A 29 3.27 -4.91 -2.53
CA ARG A 29 2.65 -4.04 -3.53
C ARG A 29 1.25 -3.64 -3.09
N PHE A 30 0.88 -2.39 -3.31
CA PHE A 30 -0.45 -1.87 -2.98
C PHE A 30 -1.25 -1.52 -4.22
N VAL A 31 -2.55 -1.79 -4.19
CA VAL A 31 -3.46 -1.40 -5.27
C VAL A 31 -4.53 -0.52 -4.64
N PHE A 32 -4.58 0.74 -5.08
CA PHE A 32 -5.56 1.69 -4.59
C PHE A 32 -6.55 2.00 -5.71
N SER A 33 -7.84 2.07 -5.39
CA SER A 33 -8.84 2.57 -6.35
C SER A 33 -8.56 4.02 -6.76
N ARG A 34 -7.92 4.79 -5.87
CA ARG A 34 -7.44 6.15 -6.16
C ARG A 34 -6.26 6.51 -5.26
N SER A 35 -5.05 6.42 -5.79
CA SER A 35 -3.77 6.77 -5.14
C SER A 35 -3.70 8.22 -4.65
N LYS A 36 -4.42 9.13 -5.32
CA LYS A 36 -4.55 10.55 -4.93
C LYS A 36 -5.43 10.78 -3.69
N THR A 37 -6.07 9.74 -3.17
CA THR A 37 -6.87 9.86 -1.94
C THR A 37 -5.95 10.16 -0.77
N THR A 38 -6.33 11.14 0.05
CA THR A 38 -5.61 11.45 1.29
C THR A 38 -5.80 10.32 2.29
N ILE A 39 -4.75 10.01 3.03
CA ILE A 39 -4.78 8.88 3.97
C ILE A 39 -5.74 9.16 5.13
N SER A 40 -5.81 10.42 5.54
CA SER A 40 -6.70 10.91 6.58
C SER A 40 -7.30 12.24 6.14
N LYS A 41 -8.52 12.54 6.60
CA LYS A 41 -9.18 13.84 6.36
C LYS A 41 -8.34 15.04 6.82
N THR A 42 -7.49 14.85 7.82
CA THR A 42 -6.60 15.87 8.39
C THR A 42 -5.23 15.96 7.71
N SER A 43 -4.83 14.93 6.93
CA SER A 43 -3.49 14.86 6.35
C SER A 43 -3.51 15.24 4.87
N LYS A 44 -2.54 16.05 4.45
CA LYS A 44 -2.31 16.34 3.01
C LYS A 44 -1.60 15.21 2.27
N THR A 45 -1.04 14.24 3.00
CA THR A 45 -0.34 13.09 2.43
C THR A 45 -1.33 12.12 1.79
N THR A 46 -1.09 11.79 0.53
CA THR A 46 -1.88 10.80 -0.22
C THR A 46 -1.29 9.41 -0.06
N TYR A 47 -2.08 8.37 -0.39
CA TYR A 47 -1.57 7.00 -0.38
C TYR A 47 -0.36 6.84 -1.32
N GLY A 48 -0.40 7.47 -2.50
CA GLY A 48 0.73 7.47 -3.44
C GLY A 48 1.97 8.13 -2.85
N ASP A 49 1.82 9.29 -2.20
CA ASP A 49 2.93 10.01 -1.57
C ASP A 49 3.56 9.20 -0.43
N TRP A 50 2.74 8.53 0.38
CA TRP A 50 3.22 7.60 1.40
C TRP A 50 3.99 6.43 0.78
N CYS A 51 3.46 5.79 -0.26
CA CYS A 51 4.16 4.69 -0.92
C CYS A 51 5.51 5.15 -1.51
N LEU A 52 5.56 6.31 -2.14
CA LEU A 52 6.81 6.89 -2.66
C LEU A 52 7.82 7.15 -1.53
N LYS A 53 7.37 7.74 -0.41
CA LYS A 53 8.22 8.07 0.73
C LYS A 53 8.89 6.84 1.35
N TYR A 54 8.20 5.71 1.38
CA TYR A 54 8.72 4.47 1.97
C TYR A 54 9.24 3.48 0.92
N GLY A 55 9.18 3.80 -0.37
CA GLY A 55 9.60 2.92 -1.47
C GLY A 55 8.73 1.67 -1.61
N PHE A 56 7.41 1.81 -1.47
CA PHE A 56 6.45 0.75 -1.80
C PHE A 56 5.96 0.93 -3.24
N LYS A 57 5.87 -0.18 -3.97
CA LYS A 57 5.24 -0.19 -5.30
C LYS A 57 3.73 -0.08 -5.12
N TYR A 58 3.10 0.81 -5.87
CA TYR A 58 1.65 0.96 -5.86
C TYR A 58 1.09 1.12 -7.27
N ALA A 59 -0.18 0.77 -7.43
CA ALA A 59 -0.94 0.93 -8.65
C ALA A 59 -2.28 1.64 -8.39
N ASP A 60 -2.80 2.31 -9.42
CA ASP A 60 -4.09 3.02 -9.39
C ASP A 60 -5.14 2.24 -10.19
N LYS A 61 -6.34 2.08 -9.63
CA LYS A 61 -7.53 1.37 -10.15
C LYS A 61 -7.36 -0.13 -10.43
N SER A 62 -6.28 -0.55 -11.08
CA SER A 62 -6.03 -1.93 -11.49
C SER A 62 -4.56 -2.28 -11.34
N ILE A 63 -4.29 -3.58 -11.13
CA ILE A 63 -2.93 -4.12 -11.19
C ILE A 63 -2.47 -4.02 -12.65
N PRO A 64 -1.37 -3.31 -12.95
CA PRO A 64 -0.86 -3.24 -14.31
C PRO A 64 -0.44 -4.64 -14.78
N ASP A 65 -0.65 -4.94 -16.05
CA ASP A 65 -0.34 -6.23 -16.66
C ASP A 65 1.12 -6.62 -16.46
N ALA A 66 2.02 -5.63 -16.34
CA ALA A 66 3.43 -5.82 -16.00
C ALA A 66 3.65 -6.62 -14.70
N TRP A 67 2.80 -6.42 -13.68
CA TRP A 67 2.88 -7.16 -12.42
C TRP A 67 2.28 -8.56 -12.54
N LEU A 68 1.23 -8.72 -13.35
CA LEU A 68 0.63 -10.03 -13.65
C LEU A 68 1.57 -10.90 -14.51
N LYS A 69 2.39 -10.27 -15.36
CA LYS A 69 3.40 -10.94 -16.20
C LYS A 69 4.66 -11.32 -15.44
N GLU A 70 4.91 -10.72 -14.27
CA GLU A 70 5.91 -11.23 -13.32
C GLU A 70 5.40 -12.57 -12.79
N LYS A 71 5.90 -13.67 -13.38
CA LYS A 71 5.63 -15.04 -12.91
C LYS A 71 5.82 -15.08 -11.39
N PRO A 72 4.87 -15.64 -10.61
CA PRO A 72 5.13 -15.86 -9.20
C PRO A 72 6.40 -16.69 -9.11
N LYS A 73 7.39 -16.22 -8.34
CA LYS A 73 8.51 -17.07 -7.92
C LYS A 73 7.93 -18.13 -6.98
N ILE A 74 7.27 -19.12 -7.56
CA ILE A 74 7.06 -20.42 -6.93
C ILE A 74 8.45 -21.01 -6.74
N LYS A 75 8.89 -21.03 -5.49
CA LYS A 75 10.12 -21.70 -5.09
C LYS A 75 9.75 -23.04 -4.48
#